data_AF-A0A8I2G5U9-F1
#
_entry.id   AF-A0A8I2G5U9-F1
#
_cell.length_a   1.000
_cell.length_b   1.000
_cell.length_c   1.000
_cell.angle_alpha   90.00
_cell.angle_beta   90.00
_cell.angle_gamma   90.00
#
_symmetry.space_group_name_H-M   'P 1'
#
loop_
_entity.id
_entity.type
_entity.pdbx_description
1 polymer ?
#
loop_
_entity_poly.entity_id
_entity_poly.type
_entity_poly.pdbx_seq_one_letter_code
_entity_poly.pdbx_strand_id
1 'polypeptide(L)' 'MGNLVLDNKLLNIISSLAKQLKTTKEDIIKRAVTSYAEKMKQKNRLMPFAGILEEKEADELLNSIYSSRQDKKVEHQL' A
#
# COMPACT_ATOMS: atom_id res chain seq x y z
N MET A 1 -9.92 10.37 -2.04
CA MET A 1 -10.64 9.08 -1.93
C MET A 1 -10.86 8.55 -3.34
N GLY A 2 -10.10 7.55 -3.77
CA GLY A 2 -10.22 6.97 -5.11
C GLY A 2 -11.40 6.01 -5.19
N ASN A 3 -12.26 6.15 -6.21
CA ASN A 3 -13.33 5.19 -6.47
C ASN A 3 -12.72 3.91 -7.06
N LEU A 4 -12.87 2.79 -6.34
CA LEU A 4 -12.45 1.49 -6.84
C LEU A 4 -13.49 0.97 -7.83
N VAL A 5 -13.15 0.96 -9.12
CA VAL A 5 -14.02 0.40 -10.16
C VAL A 5 -13.84 -1.12 -10.17
N LEU A 6 -14.88 -1.84 -9.78
CA LEU A 6 -14.92 -3.30 -9.78
C LEU A 6 -15.65 -3.81 -11.02
N ASP A 7 -15.07 -4.83 -11.67
CA ASP A 7 -15.75 -5.54 -12.74
C ASP A 7 -17.07 -6.19 -12.27
N ASN A 8 -18.04 -6.24 -13.17
CA ASN A 8 -19.39 -6.77 -12.93
C ASN A 8 -19.35 -8.24 -12.45
N LYS A 9 -18.42 -9.05 -12.98
CA LYS A 9 -18.25 -10.43 -12.53
C LYS A 9 -17.83 -10.50 -11.07
N LEU A 10 -16.94 -9.61 -10.66
CA LEU A 10 -16.40 -9.53 -9.30
C LEU A 10 -17.47 -9.04 -8.31
N LEU A 11 -18.27 -8.04 -8.71
CA LEU A 11 -19.43 -7.58 -7.97
C LEU A 11 -20.47 -8.69 -7.75
N ASN A 12 -20.72 -9.53 -8.76
CA ASN A 12 -21.63 -10.66 -8.64
C ASN A 12 -21.12 -11.71 -7.64
N ILE A 13 -19.82 -12.03 -7.69
CA ILE A 13 -19.18 -12.96 -6.74
C ILE A 13 -19.29 -12.42 -5.31
N ILE A 14 -18.90 -11.16 -5.09
CA ILE A 14 -18.98 -10.52 -3.76
C ILE A 14 -20.43 -10.50 -3.26
N SER A 15 -21.39 -10.19 -4.14
CA SER A 15 -22.81 -10.14 -3.78
C SER A 15 -23.38 -11.52 -3.42
N SER A 16 -22.98 -12.57 -4.15
CA SER A 16 -23.36 -13.95 -3.83
C SER A 16 -22.78 -14.39 -2.49
N LEU A 17 -21.50 -14.10 -2.27
CA LEU A 17 -20.79 -14.46 -1.05
C LEU A 17 -21.36 -13.71 0.17
N ALA A 18 -21.73 -12.44 0.01
CA ALA A 18 -22.38 -11.64 1.06
C ALA A 18 -23.69 -12.29 1.54
N LYS A 19 -24.50 -12.77 0.60
CA LYS A 19 -25.73 -13.48 0.90
C LYS A 19 -25.47 -14.81 1.61
N GLN A 20 -24.52 -15.60 1.11
CA GLN A 20 -24.20 -16.92 1.68
C GLN A 20 -23.65 -16.80 3.11
N LEU A 21 -22.78 -15.83 3.36
CA LEU A 21 -22.13 -15.63 4.66
C LEU A 21 -22.93 -14.73 5.61
N LYS A 22 -24.12 -14.26 5.20
CA LYS A 22 -24.97 -13.32 5.95
C LYS A 22 -24.17 -12.10 6.46
N THR A 23 -23.40 -11.50 5.57
CA THR A 23 -22.52 -10.36 5.87
C THR A 23 -22.63 -9.29 4.78
N THR A 24 -21.96 -8.16 4.95
CA THR A 24 -22.00 -7.08 3.97
C THR A 24 -20.95 -7.28 2.87
N LYS A 25 -21.19 -6.67 1.70
CA LYS A 25 -20.21 -6.66 0.60
C LYS A 25 -18.92 -5.95 1.03
N GLU A 26 -19.05 -4.91 1.83
CA GLU A 26 -17.93 -4.14 2.39
C GLU A 26 -17.07 -5.01 3.32
N ASP A 27 -17.68 -5.80 4.20
CA ASP A 27 -16.95 -6.71 5.09
C ASP A 27 -16.17 -7.77 4.33
N ILE A 28 -16.74 -8.29 3.24
CA ILE A 28 -16.05 -9.24 2.37
C ILE A 28 -14.82 -8.59 1.73
N ILE A 29 -14.95 -7.37 1.20
CA ILE A 29 -13.83 -6.65 0.59
C ILE A 29 -12.77 -6.36 1.65
N LYS A 30 -13.16 -5.85 2.83
CA LYS A 30 -12.23 -5.60 3.94
C LYS A 30 -11.45 -6.85 4.32
N ARG A 31 -12.13 -7.97 4.55
CA ARG A 31 -11.48 -9.25 4.89
C ARG A 31 -10.54 -9.75 3.80
N ALA A 32 -10.94 -9.63 2.53
CA ALA A 32 -10.11 -10.03 1.40
C ALA A 32 -8.83 -9.18 1.31
N VAL A 33 -8.96 -7.86 1.45
CA VAL A 33 -7.83 -6.93 1.44
C VAL A 33 -6.91 -7.17 2.64
N THR A 34 -7.45 -7.29 3.84
CA THR A 34 -6.66 -7.60 5.05
C THR A 34 -5.91 -8.91 4.89
N SER A 35 -6.57 -9.98 4.44
CA SER A 35 -5.93 -11.28 4.24
C SER A 35 -4.82 -11.23 3.19
N TYR A 36 -5.02 -10.47 2.11
CA TYR A 36 -3.98 -10.24 1.12
C TYR A 36 -2.78 -9.46 1.70
N ALA A 37 -3.06 -8.40 2.45
CA ALA A 37 -2.03 -7.59 3.11
C ALA A 37 -1.18 -8.43 4.08
N GLU A 38 -1.81 -9.28 4.89
CA GLU A 38 -1.10 -10.18 5.80
C GLU A 38 -0.19 -11.17 5.04
N LYS A 39 -0.68 -11.77 3.95
CA LYS A 39 0.13 -12.67 3.11
C LYS A 39 1.32 -11.95 2.47
N MET A 40 1.13 -10.71 2.05
CA MET A 40 2.18 -9.91 1.42
C MET A 40 3.18 -9.36 2.43
N LYS A 41 2.76 -9.06 3.67
CA LYS A 41 3.66 -8.65 4.75
C LYS A 41 4.74 -9.70 5.04
N GLN A 42 4.42 -10.98 4.88
CA GLN A 42 5.39 -12.09 5.03
C GLN A 42 6.37 -12.19 3.85
N LYS A 43 5.98 -11.74 2.66
CA LYS A 43 6.77 -11.90 1.42
C LYS A 43 7.54 -10.64 1.03
N ASN A 44 7.09 -9.46 1.44
CA ASN A 44 7.62 -8.18 0.99
C ASN A 44 7.96 -7.29 2.18
N ARG A 45 9.26 -7.11 2.41
CA ARG A 45 9.81 -6.26 3.48
C ARG A 45 9.42 -4.79 3.34
N LEU A 46 9.01 -4.35 2.14
CA LEU A 46 8.64 -2.97 1.86
C LEU A 46 7.16 -2.66 2.12
N MET A 47 6.30 -3.69 2.20
CA MET A 47 4.87 -3.49 2.39
C MET A 47 4.49 -2.72 3.67
N PRO A 48 5.17 -2.91 4.82
CA PRO A 48 4.90 -2.12 6.02
C PRO A 48 5.05 -0.61 5.82
N PHE A 49 5.84 -0.17 4.84
CA PHE A 49 6.09 1.26 4.58
C PHE A 49 5.09 1.87 3.60
N ALA A 50 4.24 1.06 2.96
CA ALA A 50 3.26 1.55 2.01
C ALA A 50 2.18 2.38 2.73
N GLY A 51 2.06 3.66 2.35
CA GLY A 51 1.08 4.59 2.94
C GLY A 51 1.43 5.11 4.34
N ILE A 52 2.67 4.90 4.82
CA ILE A 52 3.17 5.55 6.05
C ILE A 52 3.35 7.06 5.82
N LEU A 53 3.89 7.42 4.67
CA LEU A 53 4.16 8.81 4.29
C LEU A 53 3.14 9.25 3.24
N GLU A 54 2.68 10.48 3.37
CA GLU A 54 2.00 11.15 2.26
C GLU A 54 2.97 11.35 1.10
N GLU A 55 2.45 11.44 -0.13
CA GLU A 55 3.26 11.56 -1.35
C GLU A 55 4.32 12.67 -1.25
N LYS A 56 3.91 13.83 -0.75
CA LYS A 56 4.80 14.98 -0.55
C LYS A 56 5.92 14.69 0.46
N GLU A 57 5.62 14.01 1.56
CA GLU A 57 6.61 13.67 2.59
C GLU A 57 7.61 12.62 2.07
N ALA A 58 7.12 11.68 1.26
CA ALA A 58 7.98 10.69 0.60
C ALA A 58 8.94 11.35 -0.40
N ASP A 59 8.46 12.33 -1.17
CA ASP A 59 9.29 13.09 -2.11
C ASP A 59 10.31 13.99 -1.39
N GLU A 60 9.93 14.65 -0.30
CA GLU A 60 10.84 15.44 0.53
C GLU A 60 11.95 14.56 1.13
N LEU A 61 11.59 13.39 1.66
CA LEU A 61 12.55 12.41 2.16
C LEU A 61 13.51 11.96 1.04
N LEU A 62 12.97 11.63 -0.14
CA LEU A 62 13.76 11.19 -1.28
C LEU A 62 14.73 12.28 -1.74
N ASN A 63 14.27 13.52 -1.83
CA ASN A 63 15.09 14.67 -2.17
C ASN A 63 16.21 14.91 -1.14
N SER A 64 15.92 14.73 0.16
CA SER A 64 16.95 14.82 1.22
C SER A 64 18.04 13.74 1.10
N ILE A 65 17.68 12.53 0.66
CA ILE A 65 18.62 11.44 0.43
C ILE A 65 19.51 11.75 -0.78
N TYR A 66 18.94 12.33 -1.85
CA TYR A 66 19.72 12.72 -3.03
C TYR A 66 20.66 13.89 -2.76
N SER A 67 20.22 14.93 -2.04
CA SER A 67 21.06 16.08 -1.69
C SER A 67 22.19 15.69 -0.73
N SER A 68 21.90 14.88 0.30
CA SER A 68 22.95 14.42 1.24
C SER A 68 24.00 13.50 0.61
N ARG A 69 23.73 12.87 -0.54
CA ARG A 69 24.73 12.13 -1.31
C ARG A 69 25.67 13.04 -2.11
N GLN A 70 25.22 14.21 -2.54
CA GLN A 70 26.05 15.17 -3.29
C GLN A 70 27.04 15.91 -2.39
N ASP A 71 26.72 16.09 -1.11
CA ASP A 71 27.57 16.78 -0.13
C ASP A 71 28.69 15.92 0.48
N LYS A 72 28.76 14.62 0.18
CA LYS A 72 29.89 13.75 0.58
C LYS A 72 31.11 13.89 -0.33
N LYS A 73 31.48 15.11 -0.73
CA LYS A 73 32.86 15.39 -1.14
C LYS A 73 33.69 15.40 0.13
N VAL A 74 34.22 14.23 0.48
CA VAL A 74 35.21 14.06 1.55
C VAL A 74 36.41 14.95 1.20
N GLU A 75 36.54 16.08 1.88
CA GLU A 75 37.82 16.79 1.93
C GLU A 75 38.82 15.89 2.67
N HIS A 76 39.58 15.10 1.91
CA HIS A 76 40.83 14.57 2.41
C HIS A 76 41.84 15.72 2.44
N GLN A 77 41.96 16.39 3.60
CA GLN A 77 43.12 17.21 3.91
C GLN A 77 44.25 16.26 4.33
N LEU A 78 45.25 16.12 3.45
CA LEU A 78 46.57 15.53 3.72
C LEU A 78 47.53 16.63 4.20
#